data_AF-A0A940N7E8-F1
#
_entry.id   AF-A0A940N7E8-F1
#
_cell.length_a   1.000
_cell.length_b   1.000
_cell.length_c   1.000
_cell.angle_alpha   90.00
_cell.angle_beta   90.00
_cell.angle_gamma   90.00
#
_symmetry.space_group_name_H-M   'P 1'
#
loop_
_entity.id
_entity.type
_entity.pdbx_description
1 polymer ?
#
loop_
_entity_poly.entity_id
_entity_poly.type
_entity_poly.pdbx_seq_one_letter_code
_entity_poly.pdbx_strand_id
1 'polypeptide(L)'
;MDSDRSSQNEASSGPNLSFVNAIESDVAVSVITNRKDQMFPFLPEREVDRTRAFGKEVQWMAGDVMFSMGHPSPGLVVMLKGLVKVIRRDAVGRVHRVFEYRPGQFLGEIAQLFGHPCLGDGVVVEDTTAIVIESIDLRRLLVMEAELGEKIMRALILRRVGLIERGSGPVLIGHSTDARLIALQDLLRRNSYPYSLIDGHDDPETVAVLQRISATPRDFPIVICPDGTVLRAPDENRVATALGWLPEFDPTHVYDTVIVGAGPAGLAAAVYAASEGLSVAIFDSWGPGGQAGTSARIENYLGFPAGISGQALTGRAFVQVQKFGVHISIPTRINILRCECTPLEVELENGKRVATHTVVIASGAAYVKPAIEGLQRLTGRGVFFGTSPVEAKLCRGLEIVVVGGGNSAGQGVVYLASHAERVHLLIRGHSLDEHMSQYLIDRIARLPNVTLYTDTHVLSLSDDAVGLSGIRCKGPSGPFSFSVRHLFLFTGAEPNTRWLKGCGVRTDAKGFVLTGAEARGGFDAGKHTLETSVNGVFAIGDARADSIKRVSAAVGEGAAVVAQIHGVLAERRSYATNG
;
A
#
# COMPACT_ATOMS: atom_id res chain seq x y z
N MET A 1 -19.53 -79.72 -3.19
CA MET A 1 -19.59 -80.06 -4.63
C MET A 1 -19.44 -78.75 -5.39
N ASP A 2 -18.24 -78.15 -5.42
CA ASP A 2 -16.97 -78.63 -6.02
C ASP A 2 -17.12 -78.63 -7.56
N SER A 3 -16.62 -77.61 -8.27
CA SER A 3 -15.21 -77.30 -8.64
C SER A 3 -14.84 -77.96 -9.99
N ASP A 4 -13.83 -77.53 -10.76
CA ASP A 4 -12.64 -76.73 -10.41
C ASP A 4 -12.02 -76.04 -11.67
N ARG A 5 -11.36 -74.87 -11.49
CA ARG A 5 -10.29 -74.26 -12.37
C ARG A 5 -10.61 -73.96 -13.88
N SER A 6 -9.87 -73.14 -14.66
CA SER A 6 -8.85 -72.07 -14.51
C SER A 6 -8.45 -71.56 -15.93
N SER A 7 -7.82 -70.42 -16.25
CA SER A 7 -7.49 -69.11 -15.63
C SER A 7 -6.84 -68.26 -16.77
N GLN A 8 -6.74 -66.91 -16.74
CA GLN A 8 -5.62 -66.12 -16.17
C GLN A 8 -5.83 -64.61 -16.45
N ASN A 9 -5.20 -63.76 -15.62
CA ASN A 9 -4.80 -62.35 -15.83
C ASN A 9 -5.90 -61.31 -16.21
N GLU A 10 -5.76 -60.01 -15.88
CA GLU A 10 -4.71 -59.28 -15.18
C GLU A 10 -5.32 -58.13 -14.32
N ALA A 11 -4.59 -57.60 -13.35
CA ALA A 11 -5.09 -56.58 -12.42
C ALA A 11 -4.34 -55.25 -12.51
N SER A 12 -5.07 -54.13 -12.61
CA SER A 12 -4.51 -52.77 -12.52
C SER A 12 -5.13 -51.99 -11.36
N SER A 13 -4.34 -51.74 -10.31
CA SER A 13 -4.77 -51.04 -9.11
C SER A 13 -4.74 -49.51 -9.30
N GLY A 14 -5.91 -48.87 -9.37
CA GLY A 14 -6.04 -47.41 -9.22
C GLY A 14 -5.98 -46.99 -7.74
N PRO A 15 -5.28 -45.91 -7.38
CA PRO A 15 -5.19 -45.47 -5.98
C PRO A 15 -6.49 -44.81 -5.51
N ASN A 16 -7.05 -45.32 -4.41
CA ASN A 16 -8.17 -44.66 -3.72
C ASN A 16 -7.71 -43.33 -3.11
N LEU A 17 -8.16 -42.21 -3.66
CA LEU A 17 -8.02 -40.89 -3.05
C LEU A 17 -9.02 -40.77 -1.89
N SER A 18 -8.60 -41.19 -0.70
CA SER A 18 -9.34 -40.96 0.54
C SER A 18 -9.44 -39.46 0.82
N PHE A 19 -10.66 -38.91 0.79
CA PHE A 19 -10.93 -37.53 1.20
C PHE A 19 -10.62 -37.38 2.70
N VAL A 20 -9.46 -36.79 3.01
CA VAL A 20 -9.18 -36.29 4.36
C VAL A 20 -9.97 -35.00 4.53
N ASN A 21 -10.98 -35.01 5.40
CA ASN A 21 -11.73 -33.80 5.73
C ASN A 21 -10.77 -32.73 6.26
N ALA A 22 -10.71 -31.58 5.58
CA ALA A 22 -10.03 -30.43 6.11
C ALA A 22 -10.70 -30.01 7.43
N ILE A 23 -9.90 -29.73 8.45
CA ILE A 23 -10.43 -29.19 9.71
C ILE A 23 -10.96 -27.78 9.41
N GLU A 24 -12.28 -27.62 9.48
CA GLU A 24 -12.91 -26.30 9.39
C GLU A 24 -12.47 -25.48 10.61
N SER A 25 -11.49 -24.61 10.39
CA SER A 25 -11.15 -23.58 11.36
C SER A 25 -12.26 -22.54 11.39
N ASP A 26 -12.60 -22.07 12.59
CA ASP A 26 -13.78 -21.24 12.89
C ASP A 26 -13.60 -19.78 12.42
N VAL A 27 -13.43 -19.63 11.10
CA VAL A 27 -13.14 -18.36 10.41
C VAL A 27 -14.45 -17.73 9.97
N ALA A 28 -14.73 -16.56 10.52
CA ALA A 28 -15.92 -15.76 10.20
C ALA A 28 -16.15 -15.67 8.67
N VAL A 29 -17.41 -15.93 8.26
CA VAL A 29 -17.86 -16.08 6.86
C VAL A 29 -17.17 -15.08 5.92
N SER A 30 -16.29 -15.58 5.05
CA SER A 30 -15.47 -14.74 4.16
C SER A 30 -16.33 -13.80 3.32
N VAL A 31 -15.95 -12.51 3.33
CA VAL A 31 -16.63 -11.40 2.64
C VAL A 31 -16.72 -11.64 1.12
N ILE A 32 -15.81 -12.46 0.58
CA ILE A 32 -15.77 -12.91 -0.82
C ILE A 32 -17.00 -13.76 -1.18
N THR A 33 -17.41 -14.67 -0.29
CA THR A 33 -18.41 -15.71 -0.59
C THR A 33 -19.75 -15.09 -0.98
N ASN A 34 -20.15 -14.03 -0.27
CA ASN A 34 -21.38 -13.28 -0.51
C ASN A 34 -21.24 -12.19 -1.59
N ARG A 35 -20.14 -12.17 -2.37
CA ARG A 35 -19.84 -11.14 -3.39
C ARG A 35 -19.35 -11.71 -4.72
N LYS A 36 -19.46 -13.02 -4.94
CA LYS A 36 -19.01 -13.71 -6.16
C LYS A 36 -19.51 -13.04 -7.44
N ASP A 37 -20.79 -12.66 -7.49
CA ASP A 37 -21.41 -12.07 -8.69
C ASP A 37 -20.89 -10.65 -9.00
N GLN A 38 -20.38 -9.94 -7.99
CA GLN A 38 -19.70 -8.65 -8.15
C GLN A 38 -18.23 -8.81 -8.55
N MET A 39 -17.63 -10.00 -8.34
CA MET A 39 -16.29 -10.35 -8.82
C MET A 39 -16.29 -10.91 -10.24
N PHE A 40 -17.34 -11.66 -10.62
CA PHE A 40 -17.46 -12.32 -11.91
C PHE A 40 -18.76 -11.91 -12.64
N PRO A 41 -19.04 -10.59 -12.76
CA PRO A 41 -20.29 -10.11 -13.32
C PRO A 41 -20.45 -10.53 -14.78
N PHE A 42 -21.70 -10.72 -15.18
CA PHE A 42 -22.09 -10.88 -16.58
C PHE A 42 -22.42 -9.51 -17.19
N LEU A 43 -21.84 -9.22 -18.35
CA LEU A 43 -22.14 -8.08 -19.19
C LEU A 43 -23.19 -8.50 -20.23
N PRO A 44 -24.39 -7.88 -20.24
CA PRO A 44 -25.32 -7.99 -21.36
C PRO A 44 -24.68 -7.58 -22.70
N GLU A 45 -25.20 -8.09 -23.81
CA GLU A 45 -24.71 -7.84 -25.17
C GLU A 45 -24.48 -6.34 -25.47
N ARG A 46 -25.42 -5.46 -25.10
CA ARG A 46 -25.29 -3.99 -25.20
C ARG A 46 -24.05 -3.40 -24.51
N GLU A 47 -23.52 -4.06 -23.48
CA GLU A 47 -22.34 -3.63 -22.72
C GLU A 47 -21.06 -4.25 -23.30
N VAL A 48 -21.16 -5.49 -23.82
CA VAL A 48 -20.09 -6.13 -24.57
C VAL A 48 -19.78 -5.35 -25.85
N ASP A 49 -20.78 -4.97 -26.64
CA ASP A 49 -20.54 -4.23 -27.90
C ASP A 49 -19.92 -2.85 -27.69
N ARG A 50 -20.24 -2.17 -26.57
CA ARG A 50 -19.58 -0.92 -26.17
C ARG A 50 -18.07 -1.09 -25.96
N THR A 51 -17.62 -2.28 -25.53
CA THR A 51 -16.18 -2.56 -25.36
C THR A 51 -15.42 -2.64 -26.69
N ARG A 52 -16.10 -2.91 -27.82
CA ARG A 52 -15.47 -2.99 -29.15
C ARG A 52 -14.82 -1.67 -29.59
N ALA A 53 -15.27 -0.54 -29.06
CA ALA A 53 -14.66 0.77 -29.33
C ALA A 53 -13.28 0.97 -28.65
N PHE A 54 -12.88 0.07 -27.75
CA PHE A 54 -11.67 0.17 -26.93
C PHE A 54 -10.74 -1.05 -27.09
N GLY A 55 -11.03 -1.97 -27.99
CA GLY A 55 -10.29 -3.22 -28.09
C GLY A 55 -10.38 -3.90 -29.45
N LYS A 56 -9.55 -4.93 -29.63
CA LYS A 56 -9.43 -5.71 -30.87
C LYS A 56 -10.04 -7.09 -30.63
N GLU A 57 -10.81 -7.61 -31.59
CA GLU A 57 -11.28 -9.00 -31.52
C GLU A 57 -10.13 -9.95 -31.86
N VAL A 58 -9.88 -10.92 -30.99
CA VAL A 58 -8.79 -11.91 -31.08
C VAL A 58 -9.36 -13.31 -30.90
N GLN A 59 -8.75 -14.29 -31.56
CA GLN A 59 -9.16 -15.69 -31.58
C GLN A 59 -8.02 -16.59 -31.09
N TRP A 60 -8.38 -17.66 -30.39
CA TRP A 60 -7.47 -18.69 -29.89
C TRP A 60 -8.10 -20.08 -30.07
N MET A 61 -7.27 -21.10 -30.24
CA MET A 61 -7.66 -22.51 -30.33
C MET A 61 -7.71 -23.16 -28.95
N ALA A 62 -8.53 -24.21 -28.80
CA ALA A 62 -8.51 -25.05 -27.61
C ALA A 62 -7.10 -25.62 -27.34
N GLY A 63 -6.57 -25.38 -26.14
CA GLY A 63 -5.21 -25.72 -25.73
C GLY A 63 -4.24 -24.54 -25.65
N ASP A 64 -4.56 -23.39 -26.27
CA ASP A 64 -3.68 -22.21 -26.22
C ASP A 64 -3.53 -21.63 -24.81
N VAL A 65 -2.36 -21.02 -24.55
CA VAL A 65 -2.11 -20.20 -23.35
C VAL A 65 -2.33 -18.74 -23.72
N MET A 66 -3.38 -18.14 -23.17
CA MET A 66 -3.76 -16.74 -23.40
C MET A 66 -2.87 -15.76 -22.63
N PHE A 67 -2.39 -16.14 -21.44
CA PHE A 67 -1.40 -15.41 -20.63
C PHE A 67 -0.84 -16.30 -19.51
N SER A 68 0.29 -15.91 -18.90
CA SER A 68 1.05 -16.76 -17.96
C SER A 68 1.43 -16.06 -16.65
N MET A 69 1.48 -16.84 -15.54
CA MET A 69 2.71 -16.99 -14.74
C MET A 69 3.70 -15.81 -14.68
N GLY A 70 3.37 -14.67 -14.07
CA GLY A 70 4.31 -13.56 -13.85
C GLY A 70 4.71 -12.76 -15.09
N HIS A 71 4.06 -12.98 -16.24
CA HIS A 71 4.32 -12.24 -17.48
C HIS A 71 3.30 -11.09 -17.68
N PRO A 72 3.62 -10.03 -18.44
CA PRO A 72 2.67 -8.94 -18.73
C PRO A 72 1.35 -9.45 -19.32
N SER A 73 0.23 -8.88 -18.86
CA SER A 73 -1.11 -9.22 -19.35
C SER A 73 -1.37 -8.59 -20.73
N PRO A 74 -2.15 -9.23 -21.63
CA PRO A 74 -2.67 -8.59 -22.84
C PRO A 74 -3.67 -7.45 -22.58
N GLY A 75 -3.94 -7.11 -21.31
CA GLY A 75 -4.97 -6.16 -20.88
C GLY A 75 -6.18 -6.84 -20.25
N LEU A 76 -7.36 -6.22 -20.38
CA LEU A 76 -8.66 -6.82 -20.05
C LEU A 76 -9.15 -7.65 -21.26
N VAL A 77 -9.77 -8.81 -21.02
CA VAL A 77 -10.28 -9.67 -22.10
C VAL A 77 -11.76 -9.94 -21.89
N VAL A 78 -12.62 -9.51 -22.83
CA VAL A 78 -14.09 -9.65 -22.77
C VAL A 78 -14.55 -10.78 -23.68
N MET A 79 -15.12 -11.83 -23.11
CA MET A 79 -15.45 -13.07 -23.82
C MET A 79 -16.67 -12.92 -24.74
N LEU A 80 -16.52 -13.30 -26.01
CA LEU A 80 -17.61 -13.39 -27.00
C LEU A 80 -18.02 -14.84 -27.26
N LYS A 81 -17.07 -15.76 -27.31
CA LYS A 81 -17.27 -17.20 -27.58
C LYS A 81 -16.25 -18.03 -26.81
N GLY A 82 -16.61 -19.26 -26.44
CA GLY A 82 -15.71 -20.27 -25.87
C GLY A 82 -15.57 -20.21 -24.35
N LEU A 83 -14.53 -20.87 -23.84
CA LEU A 83 -14.27 -21.07 -22.42
C LEU A 83 -12.77 -20.90 -22.14
N VAL A 84 -12.46 -20.03 -21.19
CA VAL A 84 -11.10 -19.87 -20.66
C VAL A 84 -11.08 -20.23 -19.18
N LYS A 85 -10.06 -20.99 -18.78
CA LYS A 85 -9.77 -21.35 -17.38
C LYS A 85 -8.60 -20.53 -16.89
N VAL A 86 -8.85 -19.65 -15.92
CA VAL A 86 -7.80 -18.94 -15.21
C VAL A 86 -7.36 -19.77 -14.02
N ILE A 87 -6.14 -20.28 -14.10
CA ILE A 87 -5.50 -21.17 -13.14
C ILE A 87 -4.66 -20.32 -12.17
N ARG A 88 -4.62 -20.72 -10.89
CA ARG A 88 -3.77 -20.11 -9.87
C ARG A 88 -2.95 -21.18 -9.17
N ARG A 89 -1.62 -21.02 -9.21
CA ARG A 89 -0.63 -21.88 -8.55
C ARG A 89 -0.09 -21.22 -7.28
N ASP A 90 0.41 -22.01 -6.34
CA ASP A 90 1.17 -21.54 -5.18
C ASP A 90 2.69 -21.71 -5.37
N ALA A 91 3.43 -21.48 -4.27
CA ALA A 91 4.87 -21.66 -4.12
C ALA A 91 5.43 -22.99 -4.63
N VAL A 92 4.66 -24.07 -4.45
CA VAL A 92 5.05 -25.45 -4.76
C VAL A 92 4.41 -25.95 -6.06
N GLY A 93 3.78 -25.05 -6.83
CA GLY A 93 3.16 -25.32 -8.12
C GLY A 93 1.78 -25.98 -8.05
N ARG A 94 1.18 -26.12 -6.85
CA ARG A 94 -0.16 -26.70 -6.67
C ARG A 94 -1.23 -25.78 -7.24
N VAL A 95 -2.13 -26.33 -8.04
CA VAL A 95 -3.31 -25.59 -8.51
C VAL A 95 -4.31 -25.44 -7.37
N HIS A 96 -4.41 -24.24 -6.80
CA HIS A 96 -5.35 -23.95 -5.70
C HIS A 96 -6.74 -23.63 -6.21
N ARG A 97 -6.85 -22.90 -7.33
CA ARG A 97 -8.14 -22.54 -7.94
C ARG A 97 -8.06 -22.49 -9.46
N VAL A 98 -9.22 -22.78 -10.05
CA VAL A 98 -9.55 -22.58 -11.45
C VAL A 98 -10.82 -21.72 -11.50
N PHE A 99 -10.80 -20.64 -12.27
CA PHE A 99 -11.97 -19.81 -12.54
C PHE A 99 -12.36 -19.99 -14.02
N GLU A 100 -13.60 -20.40 -14.28
CA GLU A 100 -14.15 -20.47 -15.63
C GLU A 100 -14.73 -19.12 -16.06
N TYR A 101 -14.41 -18.70 -17.28
CA TYR A 101 -14.95 -17.51 -17.93
C TYR A 101 -15.61 -17.91 -19.25
N ARG A 102 -16.88 -17.50 -19.41
CA ARG A 102 -17.75 -17.79 -20.56
C ARG A 102 -18.23 -16.49 -21.22
N PRO A 103 -18.93 -16.53 -22.38
CA PRO A 103 -19.39 -15.33 -23.08
C PRO A 103 -20.13 -14.34 -22.18
N GLY A 104 -19.94 -13.05 -22.42
CA GLY A 104 -20.46 -11.97 -21.57
C GLY A 104 -19.66 -11.74 -20.27
N GLN A 105 -18.66 -12.55 -19.92
CA GLN A 105 -17.77 -12.28 -18.79
C GLN A 105 -16.42 -11.70 -19.24
N PHE A 106 -15.67 -11.09 -18.31
CA PHE A 106 -14.34 -10.55 -18.62
C PHE A 106 -13.25 -10.98 -17.62
N LEU A 107 -12.06 -11.26 -18.15
CA LEU A 107 -10.83 -11.61 -17.43
C LEU A 107 -10.01 -10.36 -17.09
N GLY A 108 -9.19 -10.45 -16.04
CA GLY A 108 -8.31 -9.38 -15.56
C GLY A 108 -8.54 -9.01 -14.08
N GLU A 109 -7.62 -8.24 -13.52
CA GLU A 109 -7.67 -7.64 -12.18
C GLU A 109 -7.02 -6.23 -12.22
N ILE A 110 -6.57 -5.68 -11.10
CA ILE A 110 -6.01 -4.31 -11.04
C ILE A 110 -4.69 -4.14 -11.81
N ALA A 111 -3.85 -5.18 -11.89
CA ALA A 111 -2.54 -5.11 -12.57
C ALA A 111 -2.65 -4.73 -14.06
N GLN A 112 -3.75 -5.12 -14.70
CA GLN A 112 -4.09 -4.84 -16.09
C GLN A 112 -4.29 -3.34 -16.38
N LEU A 113 -4.39 -2.48 -15.36
CA LEU A 113 -4.39 -1.02 -15.55
C LEU A 113 -3.00 -0.48 -15.96
N PHE A 114 -1.91 -1.25 -15.72
CA PHE A 114 -0.51 -0.83 -15.93
C PHE A 114 0.35 -1.84 -16.70
N GLY A 115 -0.24 -2.91 -17.25
CA GLY A 115 0.54 -3.98 -17.88
C GLY A 115 1.42 -4.78 -16.91
N HIS A 116 1.20 -4.66 -15.60
CA HIS A 116 1.94 -5.39 -14.58
C HIS A 116 1.78 -6.93 -14.76
N PRO A 117 2.73 -7.72 -14.23
CA PRO A 117 2.70 -9.19 -14.24
C PRO A 117 1.37 -9.84 -13.84
N CYS A 118 0.92 -10.81 -14.64
CA CYS A 118 -0.22 -11.68 -14.37
C CYS A 118 0.05 -12.60 -13.17
N LEU A 119 -0.83 -12.60 -12.18
CA LEU A 119 -0.74 -13.48 -11.01
C LEU A 119 -1.19 -14.94 -11.27
N GLY A 120 -1.18 -15.41 -12.51
CA GLY A 120 -1.42 -16.81 -12.89
C GLY A 120 -2.01 -16.99 -14.29
N ASP A 121 -2.04 -18.24 -14.74
CA ASP A 121 -2.22 -18.64 -16.14
C ASP A 121 -3.67 -18.53 -16.64
N GLY A 122 -3.84 -18.17 -17.91
CA GLY A 122 -5.11 -18.25 -18.64
C GLY A 122 -5.00 -19.30 -19.75
N VAL A 123 -5.74 -20.40 -19.62
CA VAL A 123 -5.72 -21.54 -20.56
C VAL A 123 -7.03 -21.62 -21.33
N VAL A 124 -6.95 -21.70 -22.65
CA VAL A 124 -8.10 -21.80 -23.55
C VAL A 124 -8.57 -23.25 -23.61
N VAL A 125 -9.86 -23.50 -23.34
CA VAL A 125 -10.45 -24.84 -23.20
C VAL A 125 -11.35 -25.20 -24.39
N GLU A 126 -12.06 -24.21 -24.91
CA GLU A 126 -12.89 -24.27 -26.12
C GLU A 126 -12.41 -23.15 -27.05
N ASP A 127 -12.47 -23.35 -28.38
CA ASP A 127 -12.08 -22.31 -29.36
C ASP A 127 -12.75 -20.97 -29.03
N THR A 128 -11.90 -19.99 -28.72
CA THR A 128 -12.29 -18.76 -27.99
C THR A 128 -12.21 -17.55 -28.90
N THR A 129 -13.20 -16.67 -28.78
CA THR A 129 -13.20 -15.36 -29.42
C THR A 129 -13.48 -14.31 -28.34
N ALA A 130 -12.64 -13.28 -28.25
CA ALA A 130 -12.76 -12.26 -27.21
C ALA A 130 -12.22 -10.90 -27.67
N ILE A 131 -12.70 -9.83 -27.04
CA ILE A 131 -12.19 -8.47 -27.25
C ILE A 131 -11.06 -8.24 -26.26
N VAL A 132 -9.86 -7.96 -26.78
CA VAL A 132 -8.67 -7.59 -26.00
C VAL A 132 -8.59 -6.08 -25.91
N ILE A 133 -8.55 -5.56 -24.69
CA ILE A 133 -8.53 -4.14 -24.35
C ILE A 133 -7.22 -3.86 -23.63
N GLU A 134 -6.25 -3.33 -24.36
CA GLU A 134 -4.89 -3.05 -23.87
C GLU A 134 -4.90 -2.06 -22.70
N SER A 135 -3.87 -2.08 -21.85
CA SER A 135 -3.84 -1.32 -20.58
C SER A 135 -4.12 0.19 -20.74
N ILE A 136 -3.74 0.79 -21.87
CA ILE A 136 -4.01 2.19 -22.20
C ILE A 136 -5.49 2.44 -22.52
N ASP A 137 -6.10 1.60 -23.36
CA ASP A 137 -7.49 1.71 -23.77
C ASP A 137 -8.46 1.25 -22.68
N LEU A 138 -8.02 0.37 -21.79
CA LEU A 138 -8.75 0.04 -20.56
C LEU A 138 -8.95 1.29 -19.70
N ARG A 139 -7.91 2.10 -19.47
CA ARG A 139 -8.05 3.36 -18.72
C ARG A 139 -9.01 4.33 -19.43
N ARG A 140 -8.96 4.40 -20.77
CA ARG A 140 -9.91 5.21 -21.57
C ARG A 140 -11.36 4.73 -21.41
N LEU A 141 -11.61 3.42 -21.54
CA LEU A 141 -12.93 2.81 -21.32
C LEU A 141 -13.46 3.14 -19.93
N LEU A 142 -12.63 2.96 -18.89
CA LEU A 142 -13.03 3.20 -17.50
C LEU A 142 -13.37 4.67 -17.21
N VAL A 143 -12.86 5.62 -17.99
CA VAL A 143 -13.17 7.06 -17.89
C VAL A 143 -14.39 7.42 -18.75
N MET A 144 -14.46 6.96 -19.99
CA MET A 144 -15.52 7.32 -20.94
C MET A 144 -16.86 6.61 -20.65
N GLU A 145 -16.84 5.36 -20.21
CA GLU A 145 -18.04 4.53 -20.05
C GLU A 145 -18.37 4.31 -18.57
N ALA A 146 -19.01 5.30 -17.93
CA ALA A 146 -19.22 5.34 -16.48
C ALA A 146 -19.89 4.07 -15.88
N GLU A 147 -21.00 3.60 -16.45
CA GLU A 147 -21.75 2.41 -15.98
C GLU A 147 -20.87 1.15 -16.01
N LEU A 148 -20.18 0.93 -17.13
CA LEU A 148 -19.36 -0.24 -17.37
C LEU A 148 -18.04 -0.15 -16.58
N GLY A 149 -17.46 1.04 -16.50
CA GLY A 149 -16.26 1.33 -15.73
C GLY A 149 -16.45 1.11 -14.23
N GLU A 150 -17.64 1.41 -13.68
CA GLU A 150 -17.96 1.06 -12.30
C GLU A 150 -18.03 -0.46 -12.10
N LYS A 151 -18.74 -1.18 -12.98
CA LYS A 151 -18.85 -2.65 -12.94
C LYS A 151 -17.48 -3.33 -13.02
N ILE A 152 -16.64 -2.89 -13.96
CA ILE A 152 -15.27 -3.40 -14.14
C ILE A 152 -14.44 -3.10 -12.90
N MET A 153 -14.29 -1.82 -12.50
CA MET A 153 -13.45 -1.46 -11.35
C MET A 153 -13.87 -2.16 -10.06
N ARG A 154 -15.18 -2.28 -9.80
CA ARG A 154 -15.72 -3.04 -8.66
C ARG A 154 -15.25 -4.50 -8.69
N ALA A 155 -15.30 -5.15 -9.85
CA ALA A 155 -14.81 -6.52 -10.03
C ALA A 155 -13.28 -6.61 -9.85
N LEU A 156 -12.49 -5.71 -10.46
CA LEU A 156 -11.02 -5.72 -10.34
C LEU A 156 -10.58 -5.52 -8.88
N ILE A 157 -11.22 -4.62 -8.14
CA ILE A 157 -10.97 -4.38 -6.71
C ILE A 157 -11.31 -5.61 -5.87
N LEU A 158 -12.50 -6.22 -6.06
CA LEU A 158 -12.89 -7.40 -5.30
C LEU A 158 -12.03 -8.62 -5.67
N ARG A 159 -11.59 -8.76 -6.93
CA ARG A 159 -10.59 -9.77 -7.36
C ARG A 159 -9.26 -9.56 -6.63
N ARG A 160 -8.75 -8.32 -6.53
CA ARG A 160 -7.51 -8.00 -5.79
C ARG A 160 -7.64 -8.35 -4.29
N VAL A 161 -8.74 -7.95 -3.63
CA VAL A 161 -9.02 -8.36 -2.23
C VAL A 161 -9.05 -9.89 -2.11
N GLY A 162 -9.68 -10.57 -3.05
CA GLY A 162 -9.75 -12.04 -3.08
C GLY A 162 -8.44 -12.78 -3.35
N LEU A 163 -7.41 -12.09 -3.87
CA LEU A 163 -6.05 -12.60 -3.96
C LEU A 163 -5.28 -12.33 -2.66
N ILE A 164 -5.51 -11.19 -1.99
CA ILE A 164 -4.87 -10.83 -0.71
C ILE A 164 -5.33 -11.77 0.41
N GLU A 165 -6.64 -12.02 0.56
CA GLU A 165 -7.19 -12.99 1.52
C GLU A 165 -6.66 -14.43 1.34
N ARG A 166 -6.00 -14.72 0.22
CA ARG A 166 -5.48 -16.05 -0.17
C ARG A 166 -3.96 -16.09 -0.37
N GLY A 167 -3.26 -14.99 -0.08
CA GLY A 167 -1.82 -14.86 -0.29
C GLY A 167 -1.31 -15.16 -1.71
N SER A 168 -2.16 -14.99 -2.72
CA SER A 168 -1.90 -15.43 -4.11
C SER A 168 -0.98 -14.47 -4.88
N GLY A 169 0.31 -14.50 -4.55
CA GLY A 169 1.38 -13.72 -5.18
C GLY A 169 2.76 -14.27 -4.79
N PRO A 170 3.82 -13.44 -4.67
CA PRO A 170 5.14 -13.90 -4.24
C PRO A 170 5.11 -14.63 -2.89
N VAL A 171 6.10 -15.49 -2.71
CA VAL A 171 6.26 -16.38 -1.56
C VAL A 171 7.46 -15.92 -0.77
N LEU A 172 7.27 -15.66 0.52
CA LEU A 172 8.32 -15.23 1.43
C LEU A 172 8.66 -16.39 2.36
N ILE A 173 9.91 -16.84 2.31
CA ILE A 173 10.41 -17.99 3.09
C ILE A 173 11.49 -17.50 4.04
N GLY A 174 11.30 -17.74 5.34
CA GLY A 174 12.25 -17.38 6.38
C GLY A 174 11.60 -17.31 7.76
N HIS A 175 12.41 -17.05 8.78
CA HIS A 175 11.94 -17.01 10.17
C HIS A 175 11.14 -15.75 10.48
N SER A 176 10.01 -15.94 11.15
CA SER A 176 9.08 -14.89 11.58
C SER A 176 9.70 -13.73 12.40
N THR A 177 10.91 -13.91 12.97
CA THR A 177 11.67 -12.86 13.68
C THR A 177 12.70 -12.11 12.82
N ASP A 178 12.88 -12.45 11.54
CA ASP A 178 13.85 -11.79 10.65
C ASP A 178 13.38 -10.38 10.27
N ALA A 179 14.18 -9.36 10.61
CA ALA A 179 13.84 -7.96 10.37
C ALA A 179 13.68 -7.61 8.87
N ARG A 180 14.40 -8.28 7.96
CA ARG A 180 14.25 -8.11 6.51
C ARG A 180 12.98 -8.81 6.03
N LEU A 181 12.68 -10.01 6.54
CA LEU A 181 11.41 -10.69 6.24
C LEU A 181 10.19 -9.86 6.67
N ILE A 182 10.27 -9.20 7.83
CA ILE A 182 9.25 -8.26 8.32
C ILE A 182 9.13 -7.05 7.39
N ALA A 183 10.25 -6.44 6.95
CA ALA A 183 10.23 -5.31 6.02
C ALA A 183 9.59 -5.67 4.66
N LEU A 184 9.90 -6.83 4.10
CA LEU A 184 9.33 -7.32 2.84
C LEU A 184 7.83 -7.63 2.96
N GLN A 185 7.38 -8.24 4.06
CA GLN A 185 5.94 -8.40 4.35
C GLN A 185 5.24 -7.04 4.42
N ASP A 186 5.89 -6.04 5.02
CA ASP A 186 5.31 -4.71 5.21
C ASP A 186 5.22 -3.92 3.90
N LEU A 187 6.22 -4.03 3.02
CA LEU A 187 6.19 -3.52 1.64
C LEU A 187 4.96 -4.04 0.88
N LEU A 188 4.76 -5.36 0.86
CA LEU A 188 3.68 -6.01 0.13
C LEU A 188 2.31 -5.68 0.74
N ARG A 189 2.22 -5.69 2.09
CA ARG A 189 1.04 -5.27 2.85
C ARG A 189 0.61 -3.84 2.53
N ARG A 190 1.55 -2.88 2.50
CA ARG A 190 1.28 -1.46 2.22
C ARG A 190 0.81 -1.22 0.80
N ASN A 191 1.45 -1.84 -0.17
CA ASN A 191 1.06 -1.77 -1.58
C ASN A 191 -0.19 -2.61 -1.91
N SER A 192 -0.81 -3.26 -0.91
CA SER A 192 -1.98 -4.15 -1.07
C SER A 192 -1.74 -5.25 -2.12
N TYR A 193 -0.50 -5.75 -2.19
CA TYR A 193 -0.12 -6.83 -3.08
C TYR A 193 -0.26 -8.17 -2.33
N PRO A 194 -0.87 -9.20 -2.93
CA PRO A 194 -1.03 -10.50 -2.30
C PRO A 194 0.33 -11.19 -2.15
N TYR A 195 0.54 -11.90 -1.06
CA TYR A 195 1.75 -12.70 -0.82
C TYR A 195 1.48 -13.84 0.16
N SER A 196 2.28 -14.89 0.07
CA SER A 196 2.29 -15.99 1.04
C SER A 196 3.56 -15.95 1.90
N LEU A 197 3.47 -16.47 3.12
CA LEU A 197 4.57 -16.57 4.08
C LEU A 197 4.69 -18.03 4.52
N ILE A 198 5.92 -18.56 4.57
CA ILE A 198 6.20 -19.90 5.10
C ILE A 198 7.42 -19.82 6.03
N ASP A 199 7.29 -20.30 7.28
CA ASP A 199 8.41 -20.35 8.22
C ASP A 199 9.30 -21.57 7.90
N GLY A 200 10.62 -21.36 7.93
CA GLY A 200 11.61 -22.25 7.31
C GLY A 200 12.02 -23.47 8.12
N HIS A 201 11.19 -23.94 9.05
CA HIS A 201 11.52 -25.08 9.93
C HIS A 201 10.47 -26.20 9.97
N ASP A 202 9.18 -25.89 9.91
CA ASP A 202 8.12 -26.86 10.25
C ASP A 202 7.35 -27.44 9.05
N ASP A 203 7.62 -26.97 7.82
CA ASP A 203 7.00 -27.47 6.58
C ASP A 203 7.95 -28.39 5.77
N PRO A 204 7.66 -29.70 5.65
CA PRO A 204 8.45 -30.63 4.84
C PRO A 204 8.55 -30.26 3.35
N GLU A 205 7.55 -29.55 2.80
CA GLU A 205 7.55 -29.17 1.39
C GLU A 205 8.51 -28.01 1.13
N THR A 206 8.51 -27.02 2.02
CA THR A 206 9.51 -25.94 2.06
C THR A 206 10.92 -26.50 2.25
N VAL A 207 11.13 -27.51 3.08
CA VAL A 207 12.43 -28.21 3.17
C VAL A 207 12.85 -28.79 1.81
N ALA A 208 11.93 -29.44 1.08
CA ALA A 208 12.21 -29.97 -0.25
C ALA A 208 12.49 -28.86 -1.30
N VAL A 209 11.80 -27.72 -1.25
CA VAL A 209 12.08 -26.54 -2.10
C VAL A 209 13.46 -25.97 -1.78
N LEU A 210 13.77 -25.73 -0.51
CA LEU A 210 15.05 -25.19 -0.03
C LEU A 210 16.23 -26.09 -0.42
N GLN A 211 16.07 -27.41 -0.35
CA GLN A 211 17.05 -28.38 -0.84
C GLN A 211 17.24 -28.27 -2.36
N ARG A 212 16.15 -28.22 -3.15
CA ARG A 212 16.21 -28.13 -4.62
C ARG A 212 16.87 -26.85 -5.12
N ILE A 213 16.77 -25.74 -4.36
CA ILE A 213 17.50 -24.50 -4.67
C ILE A 213 18.86 -24.39 -3.95
N SER A 214 19.30 -25.40 -3.19
CA SER A 214 20.54 -25.36 -2.40
C SER A 214 20.64 -24.09 -1.53
N ALA A 215 19.61 -23.83 -0.73
CA ALA A 215 19.56 -22.68 0.17
C ALA A 215 20.55 -22.82 1.34
N THR A 216 21.22 -21.73 1.68
CA THR A 216 22.08 -21.62 2.88
C THR A 216 21.46 -20.62 3.88
N PRO A 217 21.84 -20.64 5.17
CA PRO A 217 21.38 -19.66 6.15
C PRO A 217 21.65 -18.19 5.79
N ARG A 218 22.57 -17.91 4.85
CA ARG A 218 22.87 -16.55 4.35
C ARG A 218 21.91 -16.06 3.27
N ASP A 219 21.13 -16.95 2.68
CA ASP A 219 20.22 -16.64 1.58
C ASP A 219 18.86 -16.09 2.05
N PHE A 220 18.60 -16.14 3.36
CA PHE A 220 17.33 -15.74 3.95
C PHE A 220 17.21 -14.22 4.18
N PRO A 221 15.98 -13.68 4.14
CA PRO A 221 14.76 -14.30 3.61
C PRO A 221 14.87 -14.57 2.11
N ILE A 222 14.25 -15.66 1.65
CA ILE A 222 14.14 -15.99 0.23
C ILE A 222 12.76 -15.52 -0.26
N VAL A 223 12.72 -14.90 -1.44
CA VAL A 223 11.46 -14.56 -2.11
C VAL A 223 11.38 -15.32 -3.44
N ILE A 224 10.29 -16.05 -3.65
CA ILE A 224 9.95 -16.66 -4.95
C ILE A 224 8.88 -15.78 -5.60
N CYS A 225 9.22 -15.19 -6.74
CA CYS A 225 8.33 -14.30 -7.50
C CYS A 225 7.36 -15.10 -8.41
N PRO A 226 6.25 -14.49 -8.88
CA PRO A 226 5.23 -15.18 -9.69
C PRO A 226 5.72 -15.75 -11.02
N ASP A 227 6.80 -15.22 -11.57
CA ASP A 227 7.51 -15.68 -12.76
C ASP A 227 8.44 -16.89 -12.51
N GLY A 228 8.64 -17.27 -11.25
CA GLY A 228 9.61 -18.28 -10.81
C GLY A 228 10.99 -17.72 -10.42
N THR A 229 11.21 -16.39 -10.48
CA THR A 229 12.49 -15.79 -10.06
C THR A 229 12.71 -15.98 -8.56
N VAL A 230 13.86 -16.55 -8.19
CA VAL A 230 14.25 -16.80 -6.79
C VAL A 230 15.24 -15.74 -6.32
N LEU A 231 14.77 -14.80 -5.51
CA LEU A 231 15.56 -13.76 -4.90
C LEU A 231 16.10 -14.21 -3.53
N ARG A 232 17.43 -14.29 -3.40
CA ARG A 232 18.12 -14.53 -2.13
C ARG A 232 18.40 -13.20 -1.41
N ALA A 233 18.08 -13.17 -0.11
CA ALA A 233 18.27 -12.04 0.81
C ALA A 233 17.94 -10.64 0.23
N PRO A 234 16.81 -10.42 -0.49
CA PRO A 234 16.56 -9.18 -1.20
C PRO A 234 16.08 -8.04 -0.29
N ASP A 235 16.49 -6.83 -0.61
CA ASP A 235 15.85 -5.61 -0.13
C ASP A 235 14.51 -5.33 -0.86
N GLU A 236 13.79 -4.33 -0.36
CA GLU A 236 12.49 -3.89 -0.86
C GLU A 236 12.52 -3.47 -2.35
N ASN A 237 13.62 -2.86 -2.81
CA ASN A 237 13.75 -2.40 -4.19
C ASN A 237 13.93 -3.60 -5.14
N ARG A 238 14.77 -4.58 -4.78
CA ARG A 238 14.94 -5.82 -5.56
C ARG A 238 13.64 -6.59 -5.74
N VAL A 239 12.80 -6.65 -4.71
CA VAL A 239 11.46 -7.27 -4.80
C VAL A 239 10.53 -6.43 -5.68
N ALA A 240 10.48 -5.11 -5.51
CA ALA A 240 9.63 -4.24 -6.32
C ALA A 240 9.98 -4.22 -7.82
N THR A 241 11.28 -4.28 -8.17
CA THR A 241 11.74 -4.48 -9.55
C THR A 241 11.27 -5.83 -10.10
N ALA A 242 11.46 -6.93 -9.37
CA ALA A 242 11.06 -8.28 -9.82
C ALA A 242 9.53 -8.45 -9.95
N LEU A 243 8.73 -7.65 -9.23
CA LEU A 243 7.27 -7.62 -9.37
C LEU A 243 6.77 -6.59 -10.41
N GLY A 244 7.68 -5.90 -11.11
CA GLY A 244 7.36 -4.95 -12.18
C GLY A 244 6.74 -3.63 -11.70
N TRP A 245 6.98 -3.19 -10.46
CA TRP A 245 6.37 -1.97 -9.89
C TRP A 245 7.16 -0.68 -10.16
N LEU A 246 8.43 -0.80 -10.56
CA LEU A 246 9.33 0.33 -10.77
C LEU A 246 9.50 0.54 -12.28
N PRO A 247 8.73 1.45 -12.90
CA PRO A 247 8.76 1.64 -14.34
C PRO A 247 10.08 2.28 -14.80
N GLU A 248 10.44 2.05 -16.05
CA GLU A 248 11.48 2.82 -16.71
C GLU A 248 10.92 4.19 -17.11
N PHE A 249 11.54 5.26 -16.63
CA PHE A 249 11.20 6.62 -17.02
C PHE A 249 11.99 6.98 -18.28
N ASP A 250 11.27 7.39 -19.32
CA ASP A 250 11.85 7.97 -20.54
C ASP A 250 12.61 9.26 -20.18
N PRO A 251 13.93 9.35 -20.41
CA PRO A 251 14.73 10.54 -20.08
C PRO A 251 14.44 11.75 -20.97
N THR A 252 13.68 11.58 -22.06
CA THR A 252 13.24 12.66 -22.95
C THR A 252 11.86 13.22 -22.56
N HIS A 253 11.10 12.51 -21.72
CA HIS A 253 9.75 12.93 -21.33
C HIS A 253 9.77 13.94 -20.18
N VAL A 254 9.15 15.09 -20.39
CA VAL A 254 8.97 16.14 -19.38
C VAL A 254 7.55 16.08 -18.83
N TYR A 255 7.40 15.82 -17.53
CA TYR A 255 6.10 15.77 -16.86
C TYR A 255 5.55 17.17 -16.61
N ASP A 256 4.23 17.39 -16.76
CA ASP A 256 3.57 18.61 -16.27
C ASP A 256 3.78 18.79 -14.77
N THR A 257 3.69 17.69 -14.01
CA THR A 257 3.97 17.69 -12.56
C THR A 257 4.55 16.38 -12.04
N VAL A 258 5.48 16.49 -11.09
CA VAL A 258 6.01 15.38 -10.29
C VAL A 258 5.59 15.53 -8.83
N ILE A 259 4.95 14.51 -8.29
CA ILE A 259 4.48 14.48 -6.90
C ILE A 259 5.41 13.60 -6.07
N VAL A 260 5.99 14.15 -5.01
CA VAL A 260 6.92 13.44 -4.12
C VAL A 260 6.23 13.18 -2.79
N GLY A 261 5.75 11.95 -2.62
CA GLY A 261 4.99 11.46 -1.47
C GLY A 261 3.61 10.91 -1.88
N ALA A 262 3.32 9.65 -1.55
CA ALA A 262 2.05 8.98 -1.81
C ALA A 262 1.14 8.94 -0.57
N GLY A 263 1.29 9.89 0.35
CA GLY A 263 0.31 10.16 1.40
C GLY A 263 -1.02 10.69 0.85
N PRO A 264 -2.05 10.92 1.69
CA PRO A 264 -3.37 11.37 1.24
C PRO A 264 -3.35 12.66 0.40
N ALA A 265 -2.42 13.58 0.69
CA ALA A 265 -2.24 14.81 -0.08
C ALA A 265 -1.74 14.53 -1.52
N GLY A 266 -0.68 13.73 -1.66
CA GLY A 266 -0.11 13.41 -2.97
C GLY A 266 -0.99 12.49 -3.81
N LEU A 267 -1.70 11.54 -3.19
CA LEU A 267 -2.71 10.74 -3.88
C LEU A 267 -3.87 11.61 -4.38
N ALA A 268 -4.32 12.60 -3.60
CA ALA A 268 -5.34 13.54 -4.05
C ALA A 268 -4.83 14.41 -5.21
N ALA A 269 -3.65 15.02 -5.08
CA ALA A 269 -3.04 15.81 -6.17
C ALA A 269 -2.86 15.00 -7.45
N ALA A 270 -2.44 13.74 -7.34
CA ALA A 270 -2.26 12.85 -8.49
C ALA A 270 -3.58 12.49 -9.18
N VAL A 271 -4.65 12.26 -8.41
CA VAL A 271 -6.00 12.03 -8.96
C VAL A 271 -6.51 13.27 -9.70
N TYR A 272 -6.47 14.45 -9.06
CA TYR A 272 -7.01 15.67 -9.65
C TYR A 272 -6.22 16.05 -10.91
N ALA A 273 -4.88 16.18 -10.82
CA ALA A 273 -4.03 16.58 -11.95
C ALA A 273 -4.17 15.66 -13.17
N ALA A 274 -4.18 14.33 -12.98
CA ALA A 274 -4.34 13.40 -14.09
C ALA A 274 -5.79 13.35 -14.62
N SER A 275 -6.80 13.62 -13.79
CA SER A 275 -8.19 13.76 -14.25
C SER A 275 -8.43 15.03 -15.07
N GLU A 276 -7.63 16.08 -14.82
CA GLU A 276 -7.58 17.34 -15.60
C GLU A 276 -6.63 17.24 -16.82
N GLY A 277 -6.08 16.04 -17.08
CA GLY A 277 -5.32 15.72 -18.30
C GLY A 277 -3.82 16.03 -18.25
N LEU A 278 -3.26 16.35 -17.08
CA LEU A 278 -1.82 16.58 -16.92
C LEU A 278 -1.01 15.28 -16.95
N SER A 279 0.20 15.35 -17.49
CA SER A 279 1.20 14.27 -17.40
C SER A 279 1.80 14.23 -15.99
N VAL A 280 1.33 13.30 -15.15
CA VAL A 280 1.74 13.15 -13.74
C VAL A 280 2.67 11.95 -13.51
N ALA A 281 3.73 12.14 -12.73
CA ALA A 281 4.45 11.06 -12.05
C ALA A 281 4.37 11.20 -10.53
N ILE A 282 4.37 10.07 -9.81
CA ILE A 282 4.35 10.03 -8.33
C ILE A 282 5.40 9.05 -7.77
N PHE A 283 6.17 9.53 -6.79
CA PHE A 283 7.26 8.81 -6.13
C PHE A 283 7.03 8.74 -4.63
N ASP A 284 7.23 7.58 -4.00
CA ASP A 284 7.18 7.45 -2.53
C ASP A 284 8.11 6.34 -2.04
N SER A 285 8.90 6.60 -1.00
CA SER A 285 9.91 5.67 -0.49
C SER A 285 9.40 4.57 0.45
N TRP A 286 8.08 4.45 0.68
CA TRP A 286 7.51 3.56 1.70
C TRP A 286 6.25 2.81 1.27
N GLY A 287 5.30 3.48 0.61
CA GLY A 287 4.05 2.86 0.17
C GLY A 287 2.84 3.81 0.13
N PRO A 288 1.80 3.49 -0.66
CA PRO A 288 0.61 4.32 -0.79
C PRO A 288 -0.12 4.48 0.56
N GLY A 289 -0.48 5.73 0.85
CA GLY A 289 -1.16 6.16 2.07
C GLY A 289 -0.26 6.74 3.16
N GLY A 290 1.06 6.56 3.09
CA GLY A 290 2.00 7.10 4.07
C GLY A 290 1.60 6.80 5.53
N GLN A 291 1.74 7.77 6.43
CA GLN A 291 1.33 7.61 7.84
C GLN A 291 -0.16 7.28 7.99
N ALA A 292 -1.04 7.96 7.25
CA ALA A 292 -2.48 7.76 7.34
C ALA A 292 -2.91 6.33 6.98
N GLY A 293 -2.18 5.66 6.08
CA GLY A 293 -2.39 4.25 5.74
C GLY A 293 -2.27 3.30 6.93
N THR A 294 -1.52 3.67 7.98
CA THR A 294 -1.34 2.84 9.19
C THR A 294 -2.46 2.97 10.22
N SER A 295 -3.34 3.97 10.12
CA SER A 295 -4.40 4.20 11.10
C SER A 295 -5.46 3.07 11.10
N ALA A 296 -5.60 2.35 12.22
CA ALA A 296 -6.56 1.26 12.34
C ALA A 296 -8.01 1.67 12.02
N ARG A 297 -8.44 2.87 12.44
CA ARG A 297 -9.76 3.46 12.12
C ARG A 297 -9.71 4.99 12.12
N ILE A 298 -10.22 5.61 11.07
CA ILE A 298 -10.40 7.04 10.90
C ILE A 298 -11.92 7.30 10.93
N GLU A 299 -12.41 7.90 12.01
CA GLU A 299 -13.85 8.23 12.18
C GLU A 299 -14.17 9.68 11.78
N ASN A 300 -13.16 10.55 11.66
CA ASN A 300 -13.32 11.98 11.35
C ASN A 300 -13.08 12.32 9.87
N TYR A 301 -13.32 11.38 8.96
CA TYR A 301 -13.30 11.61 7.51
C TYR A 301 -14.73 11.56 6.95
N LEU A 302 -15.15 12.65 6.31
CA LEU A 302 -16.54 12.83 5.84
C LEU A 302 -16.92 11.78 4.80
N GLY A 303 -18.16 11.28 4.87
CA GLY A 303 -18.68 10.22 4.01
C GLY A 303 -18.57 8.80 4.58
N PHE A 304 -17.82 8.57 5.66
CA PHE A 304 -17.72 7.27 6.33
C PHE A 304 -18.34 7.29 7.74
N PRO A 305 -19.67 7.12 7.89
CA PRO A 305 -20.34 7.24 9.19
C PRO A 305 -19.94 6.14 10.21
N ALA A 306 -19.44 4.99 9.73
CA ALA A 306 -18.85 3.95 10.57
C ALA A 306 -17.32 4.10 10.73
N GLY A 307 -16.73 5.18 10.21
CA GLY A 307 -15.29 5.31 9.97
C GLY A 307 -14.77 4.36 8.88
N ILE A 308 -13.48 4.49 8.56
CA ILE A 308 -12.76 3.64 7.59
C ILE A 308 -11.33 3.41 8.07
N SER A 309 -10.74 2.25 7.82
CA SER A 309 -9.31 2.03 8.11
C SER A 309 -8.44 2.81 7.11
N GLY A 310 -7.29 3.29 7.57
CA GLY A 310 -6.32 4.04 6.79
C GLY A 310 -5.99 3.38 5.46
N GLN A 311 -5.55 2.12 5.52
CA GLN A 311 -5.23 1.29 4.35
C GLN A 311 -6.41 1.17 3.36
N ALA A 312 -7.65 1.05 3.82
CA ALA A 312 -8.81 0.96 2.94
C ALA A 312 -9.21 2.30 2.32
N LEU A 313 -8.94 3.43 3.00
CA LEU A 313 -9.13 4.77 2.45
C LEU A 313 -8.07 5.07 1.38
N THR A 314 -6.79 4.87 1.71
CA THR A 314 -5.66 5.23 0.84
C THR A 314 -5.46 4.24 -0.30
N GLY A 315 -5.76 2.95 -0.11
CA GLY A 315 -5.78 1.95 -1.18
C GLY A 315 -6.83 2.25 -2.25
N ARG A 316 -8.00 2.79 -1.88
CA ARG A 316 -9.00 3.25 -2.86
C ARG A 316 -8.49 4.45 -3.66
N ALA A 317 -7.88 5.44 -3.00
CA ALA A 317 -7.28 6.58 -3.68
C ALA A 317 -6.13 6.16 -4.61
N PHE A 318 -5.29 5.20 -4.20
CA PHE A 318 -4.26 4.63 -5.06
C PHE A 318 -4.84 3.93 -6.30
N VAL A 319 -5.96 3.22 -6.16
CA VAL A 319 -6.69 2.64 -7.30
C VAL A 319 -7.31 3.71 -8.23
N GLN A 320 -7.57 4.93 -7.74
CA GLN A 320 -7.95 6.06 -8.59
C GLN A 320 -6.73 6.66 -9.32
N VAL A 321 -5.60 6.87 -8.63
CA VAL A 321 -4.30 7.24 -9.25
C VAL A 321 -3.95 6.27 -10.37
N GLN A 322 -4.17 4.97 -10.12
CA GLN A 322 -4.06 3.92 -11.13
C GLN A 322 -5.06 4.08 -12.29
N LYS A 323 -6.36 4.26 -12.02
CA LYS A 323 -7.37 4.47 -13.07
C LYS A 323 -6.99 5.60 -14.03
N PHE A 324 -6.47 6.71 -13.52
CA PHE A 324 -6.09 7.89 -14.33
C PHE A 324 -4.72 7.77 -15.01
N GLY A 325 -3.99 6.66 -14.84
CA GLY A 325 -2.78 6.38 -15.62
C GLY A 325 -1.52 7.12 -15.18
N VAL A 326 -1.51 7.68 -13.96
CA VAL A 326 -0.34 8.32 -13.35
C VAL A 326 0.86 7.37 -13.35
N HIS A 327 2.06 7.86 -13.70
CA HIS A 327 3.27 7.04 -13.65
C HIS A 327 3.75 6.90 -12.20
N ILE A 328 3.55 5.71 -11.62
CA ILE A 328 3.83 5.41 -10.21
C ILE A 328 5.19 4.72 -10.09
N SER A 329 6.05 5.19 -9.18
CA SER A 329 7.28 4.48 -8.78
C SER A 329 7.36 4.39 -7.26
N ILE A 330 6.98 3.23 -6.72
CA ILE A 330 6.90 2.96 -5.29
C ILE A 330 7.36 1.52 -5.05
N PRO A 331 8.32 1.25 -4.15
CA PRO A 331 9.08 2.21 -3.35
C PRO A 331 10.15 2.92 -4.21
N THR A 332 10.27 4.24 -4.08
CA THR A 332 11.36 5.02 -4.70
C THR A 332 11.63 6.28 -3.88
N ARG A 333 12.88 6.50 -3.49
CA ARG A 333 13.31 7.72 -2.80
C ARG A 333 13.82 8.76 -3.79
N ILE A 334 13.37 10.00 -3.62
CA ILE A 334 14.01 11.18 -4.21
C ILE A 334 15.17 11.61 -3.30
N ASN A 335 16.35 11.76 -3.88
CA ASN A 335 17.57 12.17 -3.20
C ASN A 335 17.74 13.69 -3.19
N ILE A 336 17.54 14.32 -4.36
CA ILE A 336 17.76 15.77 -4.59
C ILE A 336 16.65 16.31 -5.48
N LEU A 337 16.20 17.54 -5.20
CA LEU A 337 15.46 18.39 -6.14
C LEU A 337 16.40 19.44 -6.75
N ARG A 338 16.49 19.50 -8.09
CA ARG A 338 17.32 20.46 -8.82
C ARG A 338 16.45 21.62 -9.32
N CYS A 339 16.73 22.81 -8.78
CA CYS A 339 15.96 24.04 -9.03
C CYS A 339 16.77 25.13 -9.77
N GLU A 340 18.01 24.79 -10.14
CA GLU A 340 18.94 25.62 -10.91
C GLU A 340 18.72 25.48 -12.44
N CYS A 341 17.81 24.59 -12.85
CA CYS A 341 17.53 24.23 -14.24
C CYS A 341 16.06 24.45 -14.61
N THR A 342 15.77 24.58 -15.90
CA THR A 342 14.41 24.57 -16.46
C THR A 342 14.41 23.65 -17.70
N PRO A 343 13.58 22.58 -17.76
CA PRO A 343 12.69 22.07 -16.70
C PRO A 343 13.42 21.71 -15.39
N LEU A 344 12.65 21.60 -14.31
CA LEU A 344 13.14 21.13 -13.01
C LEU A 344 13.48 19.64 -13.11
N GLU A 345 14.45 19.15 -12.34
CA GLU A 345 14.76 17.71 -12.27
C GLU A 345 14.60 17.18 -10.83
N VAL A 346 13.91 16.05 -10.67
CA VAL A 346 14.07 15.22 -9.47
C VAL A 346 15.12 14.14 -9.73
N GLU A 347 16.01 13.91 -8.76
CA GLU A 347 17.05 12.87 -8.83
C GLU A 347 16.70 11.73 -7.86
N LEU A 348 16.61 10.51 -8.38
CA LEU A 348 16.30 9.31 -7.62
C LEU A 348 17.53 8.83 -6.83
N GLU A 349 17.32 7.99 -5.81
CA GLU A 349 18.39 7.38 -5.01
C GLU A 349 19.38 6.50 -5.83
N ASN A 350 18.99 6.08 -7.04
CA ASN A 350 19.86 5.38 -8.00
C ASN A 350 20.55 6.30 -9.04
N GLY A 351 20.42 7.62 -8.91
CA GLY A 351 21.02 8.60 -9.81
C GLY A 351 20.29 8.82 -11.15
N LYS A 352 19.23 8.05 -11.49
CA LYS A 352 18.34 8.41 -12.59
C LYS A 352 17.66 9.75 -12.28
N ARG A 353 17.36 10.55 -13.31
CA ARG A 353 16.65 11.83 -13.19
C ARG A 353 15.34 11.81 -13.97
N VAL A 354 14.39 12.63 -13.53
CA VAL A 354 13.09 12.82 -14.18
C VAL A 354 12.81 14.31 -14.29
N ALA A 355 12.60 14.78 -15.51
CA ALA A 355 12.38 16.19 -15.84
C ALA A 355 10.89 16.58 -15.70
N THR A 356 10.62 17.80 -15.24
CA THR A 356 9.25 18.28 -15.05
C THR A 356 9.11 19.80 -15.07
N HIS A 357 7.92 20.28 -15.43
CA HIS A 357 7.56 21.68 -15.30
C HIS A 357 7.23 22.07 -13.85
N THR A 358 6.62 21.21 -13.03
CA THR A 358 6.26 21.55 -11.64
C THR A 358 6.53 20.40 -10.67
N VAL A 359 6.75 20.71 -9.38
CA VAL A 359 6.97 19.70 -8.33
C VAL A 359 6.05 19.95 -7.16
N VAL A 360 5.41 18.89 -6.65
CA VAL A 360 4.56 18.93 -5.45
C VAL A 360 5.20 18.13 -4.33
N ILE A 361 5.63 18.83 -3.28
CA ILE A 361 6.17 18.28 -2.04
C ILE A 361 5.00 17.78 -1.20
N ALA A 362 4.68 16.50 -1.34
CA ALA A 362 3.64 15.78 -0.59
C ALA A 362 4.23 14.78 0.42
N SER A 363 5.53 14.90 0.72
CA SER A 363 6.34 13.90 1.44
C SER A 363 5.95 13.70 2.91
N GLY A 364 5.06 14.54 3.43
CA GLY A 364 4.54 14.47 4.80
C GLY A 364 5.62 14.64 5.87
N ALA A 365 5.41 13.98 7.00
CA ALA A 365 6.32 13.98 8.13
C ALA A 365 6.46 12.56 8.72
N ALA A 366 7.53 12.35 9.48
CA ALA A 366 7.81 11.14 10.25
C ALA A 366 7.81 11.46 11.75
N TYR A 367 7.50 10.49 12.62
CA TYR A 367 7.56 10.72 14.06
C TYR A 367 9.00 10.93 14.54
N VAL A 368 9.23 12.04 15.26
CA VAL A 368 10.50 12.31 15.96
C VAL A 368 10.72 11.21 16.97
N LYS A 369 11.78 10.41 16.79
CA LYS A 369 12.25 9.48 17.81
C LYS A 369 12.83 10.31 18.97
N PRO A 370 12.20 10.34 20.15
CA PRO A 370 12.70 11.13 21.27
C PRO A 370 14.05 10.58 21.76
N ALA A 371 14.88 11.43 22.36
CA ALA A 371 16.14 11.02 22.96
C ALA A 371 15.90 10.26 24.28
N ILE A 372 15.48 9.00 24.18
CA ILE A 372 15.24 8.07 25.28
C ILE A 372 16.32 6.97 25.22
N GLU A 373 16.96 6.71 26.36
CA GLU A 373 17.95 5.64 26.48
C GLU A 373 17.33 4.26 26.17
N GLY A 374 18.00 3.46 25.34
CA GLY A 374 17.54 2.13 24.91
C GLY A 374 16.60 2.13 23.69
N LEU A 375 15.99 3.26 23.32
CA LEU A 375 14.96 3.32 22.27
C LEU A 375 15.39 2.74 20.91
N GLN A 376 16.64 2.97 20.50
CA GLN A 376 17.14 2.48 19.23
C GLN A 376 17.32 0.95 19.21
N ARG A 377 17.70 0.32 20.35
CA ARG A 377 17.82 -1.15 20.48
C ARG A 377 16.44 -1.85 20.50
N LEU A 378 15.42 -1.11 20.94
CA LEU A 378 14.10 -1.66 21.26
C LEU A 378 13.00 -1.30 20.26
N THR A 379 13.29 -0.44 19.27
CA THR A 379 12.41 -0.22 18.12
C THR A 379 12.15 -1.55 17.42
N GLY A 380 10.90 -2.00 17.33
CA GLY A 380 10.51 -3.30 16.80
C GLY A 380 10.63 -4.48 17.78
N ARG A 381 11.43 -4.37 18.86
CA ARG A 381 11.53 -5.35 19.96
C ARG A 381 10.69 -4.94 21.17
N GLY A 382 9.44 -4.54 20.92
CA GLY A 382 8.49 -4.06 21.95
C GLY A 382 8.26 -2.55 21.95
N VAL A 383 9.00 -1.75 21.18
CA VAL A 383 8.68 -0.31 20.98
C VAL A 383 8.18 -0.06 19.55
N PHE A 384 7.01 0.54 19.45
CA PHE A 384 6.27 0.79 18.21
C PHE A 384 5.92 2.28 18.06
N PHE A 385 5.74 2.74 16.82
CA PHE A 385 5.41 4.13 16.47
C PHE A 385 4.06 4.25 15.75
N GLY A 386 3.12 3.35 16.10
CA GLY A 386 1.80 3.22 15.48
C GLY A 386 1.13 1.91 15.90
N THR A 387 -0.11 1.67 15.45
CA THR A 387 -0.92 0.52 15.86
C THR A 387 -1.65 -0.10 14.67
N SER A 388 -1.31 -1.34 14.31
CA SER A 388 -2.03 -2.15 13.33
C SER A 388 -2.59 -3.44 13.97
N PRO A 389 -3.36 -4.26 13.24
CA PRO A 389 -3.85 -5.55 13.74
C PRO A 389 -2.76 -6.58 14.08
N VAL A 390 -1.48 -6.32 13.75
CA VAL A 390 -0.35 -7.15 14.16
C VAL A 390 0.03 -6.83 15.61
N GLU A 391 0.33 -5.57 15.92
CA GLU A 391 0.69 -5.13 17.27
C GLU A 391 -0.47 -5.32 18.25
N ALA A 392 -1.72 -5.13 17.80
CA ALA A 392 -2.91 -5.39 18.62
C ALA A 392 -3.07 -6.88 18.99
N LYS A 393 -2.59 -7.82 18.17
CA LYS A 393 -2.51 -9.25 18.56
C LYS A 393 -1.42 -9.49 19.61
N LEU A 394 -0.26 -8.84 19.47
CA LEU A 394 0.85 -8.96 20.43
C LEU A 394 0.49 -8.43 21.83
N CYS A 395 -0.44 -7.48 21.93
CA CYS A 395 -0.89 -6.90 23.19
C CYS A 395 -1.92 -7.75 23.94
N ARG A 396 -2.40 -8.87 23.39
CA ARG A 396 -3.52 -9.63 23.97
C ARG A 396 -3.19 -10.14 25.37
N GLY A 397 -3.96 -9.71 26.37
CA GLY A 397 -3.77 -10.14 27.76
C GLY A 397 -2.47 -9.64 28.39
N LEU A 398 -1.99 -8.47 27.97
CA LEU A 398 -0.81 -7.81 28.54
C LEU A 398 -1.16 -6.38 29.01
N GLU A 399 -0.41 -5.90 30.01
CA GLU A 399 -0.30 -4.47 30.30
C GLU A 399 0.64 -3.79 29.28
N ILE A 400 0.24 -2.61 28.78
CA ILE A 400 0.98 -1.84 27.78
C ILE A 400 1.04 -0.35 28.13
N VAL A 401 2.02 0.36 27.56
CA VAL A 401 2.21 1.81 27.72
C VAL A 401 2.04 2.53 26.38
N VAL A 402 1.31 3.65 26.38
CA VAL A 402 1.10 4.53 25.22
C VAL A 402 1.50 5.96 25.61
N VAL A 403 2.27 6.65 24.77
CA VAL A 403 2.75 8.02 25.03
C VAL A 403 2.28 8.96 23.94
N GLY A 404 1.46 9.96 24.28
CA GLY A 404 1.05 11.04 23.38
C GLY A 404 -0.35 11.60 23.68
N GLY A 405 -0.51 12.93 23.61
CA GLY A 405 -1.80 13.62 23.81
C GLY A 405 -2.57 13.94 22.53
N GLY A 406 -2.04 13.59 21.36
CA GLY A 406 -2.65 13.90 20.07
C GLY A 406 -3.72 12.89 19.62
N ASN A 407 -4.50 13.25 18.60
CA ASN A 407 -5.57 12.42 18.05
C ASN A 407 -5.14 10.99 17.65
N SER A 408 -3.95 10.83 17.05
CA SER A 408 -3.42 9.50 16.69
C SER A 408 -3.20 8.62 17.92
N ALA A 409 -2.74 9.21 19.03
CA ALA A 409 -2.58 8.49 20.29
C ALA A 409 -3.93 8.09 20.87
N GLY A 410 -4.93 8.99 20.84
CA GLY A 410 -6.29 8.68 21.31
C GLY A 410 -6.97 7.57 20.52
N GLN A 411 -6.82 7.57 19.19
CA GLN A 411 -7.27 6.47 18.33
C GLN A 411 -6.52 5.16 18.63
N GLY A 412 -5.21 5.23 18.85
CA GLY A 412 -4.38 4.10 19.29
C GLY A 412 -4.84 3.50 20.61
N VAL A 413 -5.08 4.33 21.64
CA VAL A 413 -5.57 3.91 22.96
C VAL A 413 -6.94 3.23 22.86
N VAL A 414 -7.91 3.84 22.18
CA VAL A 414 -9.26 3.26 22.01
C VAL A 414 -9.20 1.92 21.26
N TYR A 415 -8.30 1.77 20.29
CA TYR A 415 -8.11 0.52 19.57
C TYR A 415 -7.41 -0.55 20.42
N LEU A 416 -6.29 -0.21 21.07
CA LEU A 416 -5.51 -1.12 21.90
C LEU A 416 -6.26 -1.58 23.16
N ALA A 417 -7.09 -0.73 23.76
CA ALA A 417 -7.87 -1.06 24.97
C ALA A 417 -8.93 -2.15 24.75
N SER A 418 -9.27 -2.49 23.50
CA SER A 418 -10.11 -3.66 23.16
C SER A 418 -9.32 -4.96 22.97
N HIS A 419 -8.00 -4.93 23.19
CA HIS A 419 -7.08 -6.07 23.03
C HIS A 419 -6.20 -6.30 24.27
N ALA A 420 -5.66 -5.22 24.84
CA ALA A 420 -4.79 -5.24 26.02
C ALA A 420 -5.58 -5.44 27.33
N GLU A 421 -4.92 -6.01 28.33
CA GLU A 421 -5.48 -6.13 29.68
C GLU A 421 -5.57 -4.74 30.33
N ARG A 422 -4.49 -3.93 30.22
CA ARG A 422 -4.44 -2.56 30.72
C ARG A 422 -3.63 -1.65 29.79
N VAL A 423 -4.07 -0.40 29.66
CA VAL A 423 -3.39 0.63 28.86
C VAL A 423 -3.03 1.84 29.74
N HIS A 424 -1.74 2.06 29.95
CA HIS A 424 -1.24 3.26 30.62
C HIS A 424 -0.96 4.35 29.59
N LEU A 425 -1.78 5.40 29.58
CA LEU A 425 -1.65 6.56 28.68
C LEU A 425 -0.86 7.67 29.37
N LEU A 426 0.31 8.01 28.86
CA LEU A 426 1.19 9.06 29.36
C LEU A 426 1.12 10.28 28.44
N ILE A 427 0.96 11.46 29.03
CA ILE A 427 1.05 12.74 28.34
C ILE A 427 2.00 13.69 29.06
N ARG A 428 2.60 14.62 28.29
CA ARG A 428 3.52 15.64 28.81
C ARG A 428 2.84 16.93 29.27
N GLY A 429 1.62 17.20 28.80
CA GLY A 429 0.78 18.30 29.29
C GLY A 429 -0.08 17.89 30.47
N HIS A 430 -0.90 18.82 30.95
CA HIS A 430 -1.81 18.61 32.07
C HIS A 430 -3.13 17.92 31.67
N SER A 431 -3.49 17.92 30.38
CA SER A 431 -4.80 17.49 29.89
C SER A 431 -4.77 17.04 28.42
N LEU A 432 -5.88 16.47 27.93
CA LEU A 432 -6.01 15.95 26.55
C LEU A 432 -6.68 16.94 25.57
N ASP A 433 -7.40 17.92 26.08
CA ASP A 433 -8.22 18.88 25.34
C ASP A 433 -7.42 19.81 24.43
N GLU A 434 -6.18 20.16 24.80
CA GLU A 434 -5.27 20.97 23.96
C GLU A 434 -5.09 20.41 22.54
N HIS A 435 -5.06 19.08 22.39
CA HIS A 435 -4.55 18.40 21.17
C HIS A 435 -5.40 17.19 20.70
N MET A 436 -6.41 16.77 21.46
CA MET A 436 -7.28 15.63 21.14
C MET A 436 -8.72 16.08 20.86
N SER A 437 -9.38 15.52 19.85
CA SER A 437 -10.78 15.82 19.58
C SER A 437 -11.70 15.17 20.63
N GLN A 438 -12.67 15.94 21.15
CA GLN A 438 -13.53 15.60 22.30
C GLN A 438 -14.04 14.16 22.33
N TYR A 439 -14.55 13.62 21.21
CA TYR A 439 -15.09 12.26 21.15
C TYR A 439 -14.11 11.14 21.55
N LEU A 440 -12.79 11.38 21.42
CA LEU A 440 -11.75 10.47 21.89
C LEU A 440 -11.54 10.61 23.40
N ILE A 441 -11.58 11.84 23.93
CA ILE A 441 -11.51 12.11 25.37
C ILE A 441 -12.70 11.45 26.08
N ASP A 442 -13.91 11.66 25.55
CA ASP A 442 -15.16 11.08 26.06
C ASP A 442 -15.17 9.55 26.02
N ARG A 443 -14.50 8.95 25.01
CA ARG A 443 -14.33 7.48 24.92
C ARG A 443 -13.29 6.99 25.91
N ILE A 444 -12.13 7.63 25.99
CA ILE A 444 -11.02 7.26 26.88
C ILE A 444 -11.46 7.31 28.35
N ALA A 445 -12.20 8.35 28.74
CA ALA A 445 -12.78 8.48 30.08
C ALA A 445 -13.81 7.41 30.45
N ARG A 446 -14.28 6.60 29.48
CA ARG A 446 -15.22 5.48 29.68
C ARG A 446 -14.57 4.09 29.61
N LEU A 447 -13.27 4.00 29.33
CA LEU A 447 -12.56 2.72 29.23
C LEU A 447 -11.99 2.32 30.60
N PRO A 448 -12.54 1.30 31.29
CA PRO A 448 -12.17 0.97 32.68
C PRO A 448 -10.75 0.39 32.80
N ASN A 449 -10.14 -0.05 31.70
CA ASN A 449 -8.78 -0.56 31.64
C ASN A 449 -7.74 0.48 31.15
N VAL A 450 -8.12 1.74 30.96
CA VAL A 450 -7.20 2.83 30.64
C VAL A 450 -6.84 3.61 31.91
N THR A 451 -5.59 4.02 32.06
CA THR A 451 -5.15 4.90 33.15
C THR A 451 -4.33 6.05 32.58
N LEU A 452 -4.76 7.29 32.83
CA LEU A 452 -4.10 8.51 32.35
C LEU A 452 -3.06 9.01 33.37
N TYR A 453 -1.86 9.31 32.88
CA TYR A 453 -0.75 9.92 33.61
C TYR A 453 -0.40 11.24 32.94
N THR A 454 -0.80 12.36 33.56
CA THR A 454 -0.41 13.71 33.12
C THR A 454 1.03 14.00 33.51
N ASP A 455 1.61 15.09 33.00
CA ASP A 455 2.90 15.62 33.47
C ASP A 455 4.08 14.63 33.42
N THR A 456 3.95 13.59 32.59
CA THR A 456 4.80 12.40 32.65
C THR A 456 5.62 12.22 31.38
N HIS A 457 6.91 11.96 31.55
CA HIS A 457 7.85 11.66 30.47
C HIS A 457 8.65 10.39 30.76
N VAL A 458 8.96 9.65 29.69
CA VAL A 458 9.83 8.48 29.74
C VAL A 458 11.29 8.96 29.79
N LEU A 459 12.10 8.33 30.65
CA LEU A 459 13.53 8.60 30.83
C LEU A 459 14.39 7.58 30.08
N SER A 460 14.15 6.29 30.35
CA SER A 460 14.94 5.18 29.82
C SER A 460 14.11 3.89 29.72
N LEU A 461 14.58 2.98 28.87
CA LEU A 461 13.99 1.66 28.63
C LEU A 461 14.97 0.56 29.02
N SER A 462 14.45 -0.52 29.61
CA SER A 462 15.21 -1.72 29.95
C SER A 462 14.85 -2.86 28.99
N ASP A 463 15.86 -3.67 28.62
CA ASP A 463 15.72 -4.81 27.72
C ASP A 463 16.19 -6.14 28.33
N ASP A 464 15.62 -7.23 27.82
CA ASP A 464 16.03 -8.61 28.08
C ASP A 464 16.26 -9.38 26.76
N ALA A 465 16.45 -10.70 26.85
CA ALA A 465 16.64 -11.58 25.69
C ALA A 465 15.50 -11.50 24.66
N VAL A 466 14.25 -11.29 25.12
CA VAL A 466 13.06 -11.22 24.26
C VAL A 466 12.85 -9.80 23.71
N GLY A 467 13.04 -8.76 24.51
CA GLY A 467 12.87 -7.37 24.09
C GLY A 467 12.70 -6.41 25.25
N LEU A 468 11.85 -5.38 25.08
CA LEU A 468 11.49 -4.42 26.14
C LEU A 468 10.97 -5.17 27.37
N SER A 469 11.53 -4.91 28.55
CA SER A 469 11.19 -5.53 29.84
C SER A 469 10.70 -4.53 30.89
N GLY A 470 11.07 -3.25 30.74
CA GLY A 470 10.61 -2.19 31.64
C GLY A 470 10.81 -0.78 31.09
N ILE A 471 10.05 0.16 31.62
CA ILE A 471 10.01 1.57 31.22
C ILE A 471 10.16 2.44 32.47
N ARG A 472 11.18 3.30 32.52
CA ARG A 472 11.38 4.26 33.60
C ARG A 472 10.80 5.61 33.22
N CYS A 473 9.95 6.17 34.07
CA CYS A 473 9.27 7.44 33.86
C CYS A 473 9.57 8.43 34.99
N LYS A 474 9.32 9.71 34.73
CA LYS A 474 9.20 10.77 35.74
C LYS A 474 7.87 11.49 35.52
N GLY A 475 7.03 11.48 36.56
CA GLY A 475 5.78 12.23 36.64
C GLY A 475 5.87 13.32 37.72
N PRO A 476 4.73 13.93 38.09
CA PRO A 476 4.70 15.07 39.03
C PRO A 476 5.21 14.70 40.43
N SER A 477 4.93 13.47 40.90
CA SER A 477 5.39 12.96 42.21
C SER A 477 6.83 12.40 42.18
N GLY A 478 7.54 12.48 41.06
CA GLY A 478 8.92 11.96 40.92
C GLY A 478 9.04 10.74 39.99
N PRO A 479 10.14 9.97 40.10
CA PRO A 479 10.43 8.85 39.22
C PRO A 479 9.68 7.57 39.62
N PHE A 480 9.19 6.84 38.63
CA PHE A 480 8.53 5.53 38.80
C PHE A 480 8.84 4.62 37.59
N SER A 481 8.32 3.39 37.56
CA SER A 481 8.58 2.45 36.45
C SER A 481 7.45 1.47 36.22
N PHE A 482 7.29 1.03 34.97
CA PHE A 482 6.40 -0.05 34.55
C PHE A 482 7.23 -1.29 34.18
N SER A 483 6.76 -2.49 34.50
CA SER A 483 7.23 -3.75 33.91
C SER A 483 6.23 -4.19 32.84
N VAL A 484 6.54 -3.89 31.58
CA VAL A 484 5.65 -4.10 30.44
C VAL A 484 6.46 -4.54 29.23
N ARG A 485 5.85 -5.32 28.34
CA ARG A 485 6.51 -5.78 27.11
C ARG A 485 6.39 -4.80 25.93
N HIS A 486 5.40 -3.89 25.95
CA HIS A 486 5.06 -3.05 24.80
C HIS A 486 4.91 -1.56 25.14
N LEU A 487 5.50 -0.71 24.30
CA LEU A 487 5.47 0.76 24.33
C LEU A 487 5.07 1.32 22.96
N PHE A 488 4.05 2.18 22.93
CA PHE A 488 3.59 2.87 21.73
C PHE A 488 3.89 4.38 21.82
N LEU A 489 4.72 4.90 20.91
CA LEU A 489 5.14 6.30 20.87
C LEU A 489 4.41 7.08 19.77
N PHE A 490 3.57 8.03 20.18
CA PHE A 490 2.90 9.02 19.33
C PHE A 490 3.46 10.42 19.63
N THR A 491 4.73 10.62 19.27
CA THR A 491 5.49 11.86 19.49
C THR A 491 5.20 12.94 18.43
N GLY A 492 5.83 14.11 18.54
CA GLY A 492 5.79 15.14 17.49
C GLY A 492 6.48 14.66 16.20
N ALA A 493 6.34 15.41 15.11
CA ALA A 493 6.81 14.99 13.79
C ALA A 493 7.92 15.89 13.20
N GLU A 494 8.87 15.28 12.49
CA GLU A 494 9.87 15.93 11.63
C GLU A 494 9.42 15.79 10.17
N PRO A 495 9.39 16.88 9.37
CA PRO A 495 8.99 16.82 7.97
C PRO A 495 10.03 16.14 7.08
N ASN A 496 9.58 15.44 6.05
CA ASN A 496 10.44 14.70 5.11
C ASN A 496 11.02 15.62 4.02
N THR A 497 11.74 16.67 4.42
CA THR A 497 12.19 17.79 3.57
C THR A 497 13.70 17.80 3.26
N ARG A 498 14.46 16.83 3.78
CA ARG A 498 15.93 16.80 3.70
C ARG A 498 16.50 16.79 2.26
N TRP A 499 15.73 16.32 1.27
CA TRP A 499 16.04 16.28 -0.17
C TRP A 499 15.91 17.64 -0.89
N LEU A 500 15.38 18.66 -0.20
CA LEU A 500 15.21 20.02 -0.73
C LEU A 500 16.43 20.93 -0.48
N LYS A 501 17.47 20.42 0.20
CA LYS A 501 18.73 21.15 0.42
C LYS A 501 19.38 21.48 -0.93
N GLY A 502 19.75 22.74 -1.12
CA GLY A 502 20.29 23.26 -2.39
C GLY A 502 19.25 23.99 -3.23
N CYS A 503 18.04 23.44 -3.40
CA CYS A 503 16.99 23.99 -4.28
C CYS A 503 16.54 25.45 -3.94
N GLY A 504 16.73 25.92 -2.71
CA GLY A 504 16.27 27.26 -2.29
C GLY A 504 14.83 27.32 -1.76
N VAL A 505 14.18 26.16 -1.57
CA VAL A 505 12.92 26.07 -0.81
C VAL A 505 13.17 26.43 0.66
N ARG A 506 12.49 27.48 1.14
CA ARG A 506 12.57 27.97 2.52
C ARG A 506 11.71 27.10 3.46
N THR A 507 12.22 26.88 4.67
CA THR A 507 11.51 26.16 5.74
C THR A 507 11.39 27.00 7.02
N ASP A 508 10.49 26.61 7.91
CA ASP A 508 10.46 27.09 9.29
C ASP A 508 11.67 26.55 10.11
N ALA A 509 11.77 26.97 11.37
CA ALA A 509 12.82 26.54 12.29
C ALA A 509 12.76 25.05 12.70
N LYS A 510 11.70 24.32 12.30
CA LYS A 510 11.51 22.88 12.52
C LYS A 510 11.68 22.06 11.22
N GLY A 511 11.95 22.74 10.09
CA GLY A 511 12.15 22.13 8.77
C GLY A 511 10.91 21.99 7.89
N PHE A 512 9.73 22.49 8.29
CA PHE A 512 8.50 22.42 7.50
C PHE A 512 8.52 23.47 6.39
N VAL A 513 8.00 23.12 5.21
CA VAL A 513 8.07 24.00 4.02
C VAL A 513 7.15 25.21 4.17
N LEU A 514 7.69 26.42 4.00
CA LEU A 514 6.90 27.64 3.93
C LEU A 514 6.21 27.76 2.56
N THR A 515 4.98 28.26 2.53
CA THR A 515 4.24 28.53 1.28
C THR A 515 3.61 29.92 1.25
N GLY A 516 3.13 30.36 0.08
CA GLY A 516 2.36 31.59 -0.09
C GLY A 516 3.09 32.84 0.41
N ALA A 517 2.37 33.68 1.15
CA ALA A 517 2.87 34.95 1.67
C ALA A 517 4.16 34.79 2.51
N GLU A 518 4.28 33.76 3.34
CA GLU A 518 5.46 33.54 4.18
C GLU A 518 6.70 33.16 3.35
N ALA A 519 6.50 32.31 2.35
CA ALA A 519 7.55 31.93 1.40
C ALA A 519 8.00 33.12 0.54
N ARG A 520 7.09 34.05 0.25
CA ARG A 520 7.29 35.21 -0.64
C ARG A 520 7.55 36.55 0.06
N GLY A 521 7.70 36.55 1.39
CA GLY A 521 8.20 37.72 2.13
C GLY A 521 7.13 38.69 2.66
N GLY A 522 5.87 38.27 2.75
CA GLY A 522 4.84 38.96 3.54
C GLY A 522 3.50 39.18 2.83
N PHE A 523 3.42 39.02 1.50
CA PHE A 523 2.18 39.23 0.75
C PHE A 523 2.00 38.19 -0.38
N ASP A 524 0.80 37.63 -0.46
CA ASP A 524 0.29 36.91 -1.63
C ASP A 524 -1.20 37.29 -1.80
N ALA A 525 -1.62 37.55 -3.03
CA ALA A 525 -3.01 37.89 -3.37
C ALA A 525 -3.93 36.66 -3.43
N GLY A 526 -3.67 35.65 -2.58
CA GLY A 526 -4.37 34.37 -2.54
C GLY A 526 -4.13 33.46 -3.76
N LYS A 527 -3.14 33.75 -4.60
CA LYS A 527 -2.89 33.02 -5.87
C LYS A 527 -1.91 31.87 -5.73
N HIS A 528 -1.01 31.92 -4.74
CA HIS A 528 0.16 31.05 -4.64
C HIS A 528 0.24 30.37 -3.26
N THR A 529 -0.91 30.16 -2.61
CA THR A 529 -1.02 29.78 -1.20
C THR A 529 -0.32 28.46 -0.84
N LEU A 530 -0.09 27.60 -1.83
CA LEU A 530 0.60 26.31 -1.69
C LEU A 530 1.97 26.30 -2.42
N GLU A 531 2.32 27.37 -3.12
CA GLU A 531 3.63 27.52 -3.80
C GLU A 531 4.70 27.94 -2.79
N THR A 532 5.93 27.45 -2.97
CA THR A 532 7.07 27.72 -2.09
C THR A 532 7.82 28.99 -2.52
N SER A 533 9.04 29.19 -2.00
CA SER A 533 9.96 30.25 -2.42
C SER A 533 10.63 30.01 -3.79
N VAL A 534 10.22 28.96 -4.52
CA VAL A 534 10.77 28.56 -5.82
C VAL A 534 9.61 28.38 -6.78
N ASN A 535 9.67 29.01 -7.96
CA ASN A 535 8.54 29.00 -8.90
C ASN A 535 8.24 27.59 -9.44
N GLY A 536 6.95 27.23 -9.43
CA GLY A 536 6.49 25.90 -9.87
C GLY A 536 6.81 24.77 -8.89
N VAL A 537 7.34 25.08 -7.70
CA VAL A 537 7.50 24.12 -6.60
C VAL A 537 6.45 24.44 -5.54
N PHE A 538 5.65 23.44 -5.20
CA PHE A 538 4.52 23.53 -4.27
C PHE A 538 4.74 22.59 -3.07
N ALA A 539 4.08 22.85 -1.94
CA ALA A 539 4.06 21.94 -0.80
C ALA A 539 2.64 21.79 -0.23
N ILE A 540 2.28 20.55 0.13
CA ILE A 540 0.93 20.19 0.58
C ILE A 540 0.95 19.18 1.74
N GLY A 541 -0.06 19.27 2.60
CA GLY A 541 -0.23 18.38 3.74
C GLY A 541 0.92 18.47 4.74
N ASP A 542 1.22 17.37 5.41
CA ASP A 542 2.02 17.39 6.64
C ASP A 542 3.49 17.81 6.48
N ALA A 543 4.02 17.94 5.26
CA ALA A 543 5.34 18.53 5.00
C ALA A 543 5.36 20.08 5.10
N ARG A 544 4.20 20.73 4.97
CA ARG A 544 4.01 22.18 4.96
C ARG A 544 3.97 22.76 6.38
N ALA A 545 4.44 23.99 6.54
CA ALA A 545 4.28 24.76 7.78
C ALA A 545 2.79 25.09 8.00
N ASP A 546 2.34 25.04 9.26
CA ASP A 546 0.98 25.36 9.73
C ASP A 546 -0.20 24.74 8.95
N SER A 547 0.04 23.66 8.21
CA SER A 547 -0.99 22.74 7.74
C SER A 547 -1.70 22.08 8.93
N ILE A 548 -3.00 21.82 8.80
CA ILE A 548 -3.88 21.36 9.89
C ILE A 548 -3.53 19.95 10.44
N LYS A 549 -2.59 19.21 9.81
CA LYS A 549 -2.16 17.82 10.16
C LYS A 549 -3.34 16.86 10.30
N ARG A 550 -4.26 16.87 9.32
CA ARG A 550 -5.46 16.02 9.26
C ARG A 550 -5.65 15.49 7.84
N VAL A 551 -6.03 14.21 7.72
CA VAL A 551 -6.24 13.52 6.44
C VAL A 551 -7.16 14.29 5.48
N SER A 552 -8.30 14.79 5.96
CA SER A 552 -9.27 15.54 5.15
C SER A 552 -8.72 16.88 4.64
N ALA A 553 -7.89 17.57 5.46
CA ALA A 553 -7.25 18.83 5.08
C ALA A 553 -6.10 18.59 4.09
N ALA A 554 -5.30 17.54 4.31
CA ALA A 554 -4.26 17.09 3.40
C ALA A 554 -4.82 16.74 2.01
N VAL A 555 -5.96 16.04 1.93
CA VAL A 555 -6.69 15.79 0.67
C VAL A 555 -7.19 17.09 0.03
N GLY A 556 -7.70 18.03 0.83
CA GLY A 556 -8.13 19.36 0.36
C GLY A 556 -7.00 20.20 -0.24
N GLU A 557 -5.83 20.26 0.41
CA GLU A 557 -4.64 20.91 -0.15
C GLU A 557 -4.16 20.21 -1.43
N GLY A 558 -4.24 18.87 -1.48
CA GLY A 558 -3.94 18.08 -2.67
C GLY A 558 -4.86 18.35 -3.87
N ALA A 559 -6.15 18.58 -3.65
CA ALA A 559 -7.04 19.03 -4.72
C ALA A 559 -6.74 20.50 -5.12
N ALA A 560 -6.53 21.38 -4.15
CA ALA A 560 -6.38 22.82 -4.38
C ALA A 560 -5.09 23.23 -5.11
N VAL A 561 -4.01 22.44 -5.01
CA VAL A 561 -2.73 22.76 -5.68
C VAL A 561 -2.82 22.69 -7.21
N VAL A 562 -3.73 21.89 -7.77
CA VAL A 562 -3.82 21.64 -9.22
C VAL A 562 -4.17 22.90 -10.01
N ALA A 563 -5.02 23.76 -9.46
CA ALA A 563 -5.30 25.08 -10.04
C ALA A 563 -4.06 26.00 -10.11
N GLN A 564 -3.14 25.90 -9.13
CA GLN A 564 -1.90 26.68 -9.10
C GLN A 564 -0.85 26.09 -10.08
N ILE A 565 -0.82 24.77 -10.24
CA ILE A 565 -0.04 24.07 -11.28
C ILE A 565 -0.46 24.53 -12.68
N HIS A 566 -1.78 24.55 -12.97
CA HIS A 566 -2.28 25.05 -14.26
C HIS A 566 -1.90 26.50 -14.53
N GLY A 567 -1.86 27.36 -13.50
CA GLY A 567 -1.34 28.74 -13.62
C GLY A 567 0.10 28.79 -14.11
N VAL A 568 1.02 28.12 -13.41
CA VAL A 568 2.46 28.09 -13.77
C VAL A 568 2.69 27.44 -15.14
N LEU A 569 1.91 26.41 -15.50
CA LEU A 569 1.98 25.79 -16.84
C LEU A 569 1.53 26.75 -17.95
N ALA A 570 0.50 27.58 -17.71
CA ALA A 570 0.06 28.59 -18.67
C ALA A 570 1.07 29.75 -18.83
N GLU A 571 1.67 30.21 -17.73
CA GLU A 571 2.73 31.22 -17.73
C GLU A 571 3.95 30.72 -18.54
N ARG A 572 4.43 29.51 -18.26
CA ARG A 572 5.60 28.94 -18.96
C ARG A 572 5.37 28.71 -20.45
N ARG A 573 4.15 28.30 -20.87
CA ARG A 573 3.78 28.25 -22.30
C ARG A 573 3.82 29.64 -22.93
N SER A 574 3.32 30.66 -22.23
CA SER A 574 3.30 32.04 -22.72
C SER A 574 4.71 32.64 -22.87
N TYR A 575 5.65 32.27 -22.01
CA TYR A 575 7.06 32.65 -22.20
C TYR A 575 7.68 31.92 -23.40
N ALA A 576 7.42 30.62 -23.57
CA ALA A 576 7.95 29.82 -24.67
C ALA A 576 7.37 30.14 -26.07
N THR A 577 6.31 30.94 -26.16
CA THR A 577 5.78 31.47 -27.44
C THR A 577 6.22 32.89 -27.76
N ASN A 578 6.83 33.60 -26.80
CA ASN A 578 7.09 35.04 -26.87
C ASN A 578 8.58 35.42 -26.80
N GLY A 579 9.49 34.42 -26.77
CA GLY A 579 10.94 34.59 -26.77
C GLY A 579 11.61 33.55 -27.66
#